data_AF-A0A2S9G2X5-F1
#
_entry.id   AF-A0A2S9G2X5-F1
#
_cell.length_a   1.000
_cell.length_b   1.000
_cell.length_c   1.000
_cell.angle_alpha   90.00
_cell.angle_beta   90.00
_cell.angle_gamma   90.00
#
_symmetry.space_group_name_H-M   'P 1'
#
loop_
_entity.id
_entity.type
_entity.pdbx_description
1 polymer ?
#
loop_
_entity_poly.entity_id
_entity_poly.type
_entity_poly.pdbx_seq_one_letter_code
_entity_poly.pdbx_strand_id
1 'polypeptide(L)'
;AERVGWTGSISWFRERVRAIRPEYLPADPVDRLEHPPGRAIQRDLWFPAPKVAVGFGQEAMLPVLVMVAAFSRFIAAMMLPSRQT
;
A
#
# COMPACT_ATOMS: atom_id res chain seq x y z
N ALA A 1 -22.24 -28.00 19.16
CA ALA A 1 -23.63 -28.28 19.54
C ALA A 1 -23.73 -28.45 21.04
N GLU A 2 -23.09 -29.46 21.64
CA GLU A 2 -23.15 -29.72 23.10
C GLU A 2 -22.70 -28.53 23.97
N ARG A 3 -21.60 -27.86 23.60
CA ARG A 3 -21.09 -26.67 24.32
C ARG A 3 -22.07 -25.49 24.38
N VAL A 4 -23.07 -25.46 23.51
CA VAL A 4 -24.12 -24.43 23.49
C VAL A 4 -25.48 -25.01 23.85
N GLY A 5 -25.53 -26.21 24.43
CA GLY A 5 -26.77 -26.86 24.85
C GLY A 5 -27.71 -27.26 23.71
N TRP A 6 -27.21 -27.41 22.48
CA TRP A 6 -28.06 -27.76 21.35
C TRP A 6 -28.50 -29.23 21.42
N THR A 7 -29.81 -29.47 21.52
CA THR A 7 -30.42 -30.80 21.64
C THR A 7 -31.02 -31.32 20.33
N GLY A 8 -30.99 -30.53 19.25
CA GLY A 8 -31.52 -30.89 17.94
C GLY A 8 -30.50 -31.53 16.99
N SER A 9 -30.87 -31.65 15.70
CA SER A 9 -29.99 -32.24 14.67
C SER A 9 -28.66 -31.50 14.54
N ILE A 10 -27.56 -32.25 14.57
CA ILE A 10 -26.20 -31.72 14.40
C ILE A 10 -25.97 -31.18 12.98
N SER A 11 -26.56 -31.80 11.97
CA SER A 11 -26.41 -31.39 10.57
C SER A 11 -27.06 -30.04 10.34
N TRP A 12 -28.29 -29.86 10.84
CA TRP A 12 -29.01 -28.58 10.78
C TRP A 12 -28.25 -27.48 11.52
N PHE A 13 -27.72 -27.78 12.70
CA PHE A 13 -26.92 -26.82 13.47
C PHE A 13 -25.68 -26.36 12.71
N ARG A 14 -24.94 -27.29 12.10
CA ARG A 14 -23.74 -26.96 11.30
C ARG A 14 -24.07 -26.14 10.08
N GLU A 15 -25.16 -26.48 9.38
CA GLU A 15 -25.64 -25.73 8.22
C GLU A 15 -25.97 -24.28 8.58
N ARG A 16 -26.74 -24.08 9.67
CA ARG A 16 -27.09 -22.74 10.14
C ARG A 16 -25.89 -21.94 10.62
N VAL A 17 -24.98 -22.56 11.37
CA VAL A 17 -23.73 -21.91 11.79
C VAL A 17 -22.89 -21.49 10.59
N ARG A 18 -22.82 -22.32 9.53
CA ARG A 18 -22.10 -21.98 8.30
C ARG A 18 -22.72 -20.78 7.59
N ALA A 19 -24.05 -20.71 7.55
CA ALA A 19 -24.77 -19.60 6.91
C ALA A 19 -24.49 -18.25 7.61
N ILE A 20 -24.49 -18.21 8.95
CA ILE A 20 -24.27 -16.96 9.70
C ILE A 20 -22.79 -16.61 9.89
N ARG A 21 -21.87 -17.58 9.80
CA ARG A 21 -20.45 -17.38 10.08
C ARG A 21 -19.86 -16.14 9.39
N PRO A 22 -20.14 -15.83 8.11
CA PRO A 22 -19.60 -14.64 7.45
C PRO A 22 -19.92 -13.32 8.14
N GLU A 23 -21.08 -13.19 8.79
CA GLU A 23 -21.48 -11.97 9.50
C GLU A 23 -20.66 -11.73 10.78
N TYR A 24 -20.06 -12.79 11.33
CA TYR A 24 -19.27 -12.76 12.56
C TYR A 24 -17.78 -13.03 12.31
N LEU A 25 -17.38 -13.18 11.04
CA LEU A 25 -15.96 -13.25 10.71
C LEU A 25 -15.33 -11.90 11.07
N PRO A 26 -14.19 -11.88 11.76
CA PRO A 26 -13.38 -10.67 11.88
C PRO A 26 -13.17 -10.10 10.47
N ALA A 27 -13.19 -8.77 10.35
CA ALA A 27 -12.80 -8.11 9.12
C ALA A 27 -11.43 -8.66 8.68
N ASP A 28 -11.30 -9.00 7.40
CA ASP A 28 -10.06 -9.54 6.86
C ASP A 28 -8.90 -8.59 7.22
N PRO A 29 -7.86 -9.06 7.93
CA PRO A 29 -6.70 -8.20 8.27
C PRO A 29 -6.00 -7.63 7.04
N VAL A 30 -6.25 -8.17 5.84
CA VAL A 30 -5.72 -7.66 4.57
C VAL A 30 -6.33 -6.30 4.18
N ASP A 31 -7.51 -5.94 4.69
CA ASP A 31 -8.20 -4.71 4.28
C ASP A 31 -7.75 -3.45 5.04
N ARG A 32 -6.92 -3.57 6.08
CA ARG A 32 -6.43 -2.39 6.79
C ARG A 32 -4.99 -2.05 6.39
N LEU A 33 -4.88 -1.31 5.28
CA LEU A 33 -3.66 -0.58 4.92
C LEU A 33 -3.43 0.56 5.90
N GLU A 34 -2.92 0.24 7.08
CA GLU A 34 -2.36 1.24 7.99
C GLU A 34 -0.98 1.67 7.48
N HIS A 35 -0.74 2.98 7.42
CA HIS A 35 0.56 3.55 7.05
C HIS A 35 1.16 4.28 8.24
N PRO A 36 1.84 3.62 9.19
CA PRO A 36 2.45 4.32 10.32
C PRO A 36 3.47 5.38 9.86
N PRO A 37 3.64 6.49 10.60
CA PRO A 37 4.68 7.48 10.32
C PRO A 37 6.05 6.80 10.18
N GLY A 38 6.79 7.14 9.12
CA GLY A 38 8.14 6.61 8.87
C GLY A 38 8.19 5.16 8.35
N ARG A 39 7.07 4.44 8.22
CA ARG A 39 7.08 3.03 7.83
C ARG A 39 7.28 2.80 6.34
N ALA A 40 6.75 3.71 5.51
CA ALA A 40 6.77 3.58 4.06
C ALA A 40 6.87 4.95 3.37
N ILE A 41 7.65 4.96 2.27
CA ILE A 41 7.77 6.09 1.34
C ILE A 41 7.65 5.49 -0.07
N GLN A 42 6.76 6.05 -0.89
CA GLN A 42 6.75 5.77 -2.32
C GLN A 42 7.91 6.52 -2.98
N ARG A 43 8.67 5.83 -3.82
CA ARG A 43 9.77 6.39 -4.60
C ARG A 43 9.45 6.20 -6.07
N ASP A 44 9.55 7.27 -6.84
CA ASP A 44 9.32 7.24 -8.29
C ASP A 44 10.37 8.08 -9.02
N LEU A 45 10.61 7.77 -10.29
CA LEU A 45 11.50 8.55 -11.15
C LEU A 45 10.67 9.32 -12.17
N TRP A 46 10.69 10.65 -12.03
CA TRP A 46 10.09 11.54 -13.01
C TRP A 46 11.15 12.04 -14.00
N PHE A 47 10.84 11.98 -15.29
CA PHE A 47 11.68 12.51 -16.38
C PHE A 47 11.02 13.78 -16.95
N PRO A 48 11.46 14.98 -16.53
CA PRO A 48 10.83 16.24 -16.95
C PRO A 48 11.14 16.55 -18.43
N ALA A 49 10.16 17.07 -19.18
CA ALA A 49 10.35 17.42 -20.59
C ALA A 49 11.39 18.53 -20.84
N PRO A 50 11.52 19.58 -20.00
CA PRO A 50 12.55 20.60 -20.16
C PRO A 50 13.96 20.03 -20.01
N LYS A 51 14.87 20.48 -20.88
CA LYS A 51 16.30 20.24 -20.69
C LYS A 51 16.88 21.29 -19.74
N VAL A 52 17.87 20.88 -18.96
CA VAL A 52 18.56 21.74 -18.00
C VAL A 52 20.00 21.90 -18.45
N ALA A 53 20.55 23.11 -18.36
CA ALA A 53 21.96 23.34 -18.65
C ALA A 53 22.83 22.62 -17.61
N VAL A 54 23.79 21.82 -18.08
CA VAL A 54 24.70 21.02 -17.24
C VAL A 54 26.16 21.47 -17.36
N GLY A 55 26.39 22.63 -17.96
CA GLY A 55 27.74 23.19 -18.19
C GLY A 55 28.32 22.82 -19.56
N PHE A 56 29.44 23.44 -19.93
CA PHE A 56 30.16 23.20 -21.19
C PHE A 56 29.29 23.30 -22.47
N GLY A 57 28.25 24.14 -22.46
CA GLY A 57 27.31 24.26 -23.58
C GLY A 57 26.39 23.04 -23.78
N GLN A 58 26.32 22.15 -22.78
CA GLN A 58 25.49 20.95 -22.82
C GLN A 58 24.17 21.16 -22.09
N GLU A 59 23.15 20.46 -22.58
CA GLU A 59 21.83 20.38 -21.96
C GLU A 59 21.41 18.93 -21.83
N ALA A 60 20.83 18.57 -20.69
CA ALA A 60 20.38 17.22 -20.42
C ALA A 60 18.98 17.19 -19.79
N MET A 61 18.26 16.10 -20.06
CA MET A 61 17.08 15.72 -19.30
C MET A 61 17.53 14.85 -18.12
N LEU A 62 17.50 15.41 -16.91
CA LEU A 62 17.93 14.72 -15.70
C LEU A 62 16.72 14.15 -14.95
N PRO A 63 16.75 12.87 -14.53
CA PRO A 63 15.67 12.31 -13.75
C PRO A 63 15.57 12.96 -12.38
N VAL A 64 14.35 13.11 -11.88
CA VAL A 64 14.04 13.59 -10.55
C VAL A 64 13.53 12.41 -9.72
N LEU A 65 14.22 12.08 -8.65
CA LEU A 65 13.71 11.17 -7.62
C LEU A 65 12.65 11.91 -6.81
N VAL A 66 11.41 11.44 -6.91
CA VAL A 66 10.28 11.93 -6.11
C VAL A 66 10.01 10.95 -4.98
N MET A 67 9.85 11.48 -3.77
CA MET A 67 9.61 10.71 -2.56
C MET A 67 8.37 11.23 -1.85
N VAL A 68 7.39 10.35 -1.62
CA VAL A 68 6.13 10.68 -0.94
C VAL A 68 5.95 9.81 0.30
N ALA A 69 5.88 10.42 1.48
CA ALA A 69 5.61 9.71 2.72
C ALA A 69 4.18 9.16 2.74
N ALA A 70 4.00 7.85 2.96
CA ALA A 70 2.69 7.21 2.88
C ALA A 70 1.70 7.72 3.94
N PHE A 71 2.20 8.07 5.13
CA PHE A 71 1.39 8.60 6.23
C PHE A 71 1.01 10.07 6.02
N SER A 72 2.00 10.96 5.99
CA SER A 72 1.80 12.41 6.03
C SER A 72 1.55 13.04 4.66
N ARG A 73 1.76 12.30 3.57
CA ARG A 73 1.77 12.81 2.19
C ARG A 73 2.81 13.90 1.95
N PHE A 74 3.79 14.05 2.85
CA PHE A 74 4.92 14.95 2.66
C PHE A 74 5.71 14.55 1.40
N ILE A 75 6.03 15.54 0.56
CA ILE A 75 6.71 15.35 -0.71
C ILE A 75 8.11 15.96 -0.63
N ALA A 76 9.11 15.18 -1.03
CA ALA A 76 10.47 15.64 -1.29
C ALA A 76 10.89 15.25 -2.72
N ALA A 77 11.76 16.06 -3.32
CA ALA A 77 12.27 15.80 -4.67
C ALA A 77 13.75 16.15 -4.77
N MET A 78 14.51 15.37 -5.53
CA MET A 78 15.92 15.60 -5.80
C MET A 78 16.24 15.26 -7.26
N MET A 79 16.87 16.20 -7.96
CA MET A 79 17.43 15.94 -9.29
C MET A 79 18.65 15.04 -9.18
N LEU A 80 18.70 13.96 -9.96
CA LEU A 80 19.82 13.02 -9.98
C LEU A 80 20.80 13.42 -11.09
N PRO A 81 22.11 13.57 -10.78
CA PRO A 81 23.08 14.11 -11.72
C PRO A 81 23.51 13.12 -12.80
N SER A 82 23.23 11.83 -12.62
CA SER A 82 23.61 10.79 -13.56
C SER A 82 22.63 9.62 -13.50
N ARG A 83 22.59 8.85 -14.60
CA ARG A 83 21.90 7.56 -14.68
C ARG A 83 22.95 6.47 -14.56
N GLN A 84 22.85 5.62 -13.54
CA GLN A 84 23.54 4.33 -13.54
C GLN A 84 22.64 3.32 -14.25
N THR A 85 23.17 2.67 -15.28
CA THR A 85 22.57 1.52 -15.96
C THR A 85 23.21 0.24 -15.47
#